data_AF-A0A2T4DTZ1-F1
#
_entry.id   AF-A0A2T4DTZ1-F1
#
_cell.length_a   1.000
_cell.length_b   1.000
_cell.length_c   1.000
_cell.angle_alpha   90.00
_cell.angle_beta   90.00
_cell.angle_gamma   90.00
#
_symmetry.space_group_name_H-M   'P 1'
#
loop_
_entity.id
_entity.type
_entity.pdbx_description
1 polymer ?
#
loop_
_entity_poly.entity_id
_entity_poly.type
_entity_poly.pdbx_seq_one_letter_code
_entity_poly.pdbx_strand_id
1 'polypeptide(L)'
;MRLVVLIILFLFALTPAFGQTTVVVAADGSGEYTSLQAAIDASRAFAPGGVVIHLKKGIYKEKVTIPSWRTNISIIGEDAEHTIITWDNYSGQEGIHTFNSYTMKVEGNDFYAENITIQNTAGRDVGQGVALHVEADRAEFYNCRIIANQDTLYAGVDNSRQYYRNCFIEGTTDFIFGPATAVFDNCVILCKKDSYITAASTSPHQQFGFVFLHCELKVSDEAEKVYLGRPWRDYAKTVFINTKMDAKIRPEGWHNWKRPEAEKTVFYAEYNSTGKGAETAERVSWSKQLSKAEAKAYTIKNILSLAGSWMPKSIKN
;
A
#
# COMPACT_ATOMS: atom_id res chain seq x y z
N MET A 1 -24.46 -58.11 37.28
CA MET A 1 -24.21 -56.92 36.45
C MET A 1 -22.81 -57.00 35.87
N ARG A 2 -22.66 -57.27 34.57
CA ARG A 2 -21.35 -57.27 33.89
C ARG A 2 -21.06 -55.84 33.43
N LEU A 3 -20.01 -55.23 33.99
CA LEU A 3 -19.55 -53.90 33.62
C LEU A 3 -18.72 -54.01 32.34
N VAL A 4 -19.25 -53.52 31.22
CA VAL A 4 -18.50 -53.39 29.96
C VAL A 4 -17.76 -52.07 30.02
N VAL A 5 -16.44 -52.12 30.16
CA VAL A 5 -15.56 -50.95 30.09
C VAL A 5 -15.30 -50.64 28.61
N LEU A 6 -15.91 -49.58 28.10
CA LEU A 6 -15.68 -49.07 26.76
C LEU A 6 -14.38 -48.24 26.77
N ILE A 7 -13.29 -48.81 26.25
CA ILE A 7 -12.03 -48.08 26.06
C ILE A 7 -12.18 -47.24 24.78
N ILE A 8 -12.39 -45.94 24.94
CA ILE A 8 -12.39 -44.98 23.83
C ILE A 8 -10.92 -44.66 23.49
N LEU A 9 -10.43 -45.25 22.41
CA LEU A 9 -9.14 -44.89 21.81
C LEU A 9 -9.27 -43.50 21.17
N PHE A 10 -8.69 -42.48 21.80
CA PHE A 10 -8.47 -41.19 21.14
C PHE A 10 -7.33 -41.35 20.12
N LEU A 11 -7.68 -41.57 18.85
CA LEU A 11 -6.73 -41.37 17.75
C LEU A 11 -6.43 -39.87 17.66
N PHE A 12 -5.27 -39.44 18.16
CA PHE A 12 -4.70 -38.16 17.77
C PHE A 12 -4.30 -38.26 16.29
N ALA A 13 -5.14 -37.75 15.40
CA ALA A 13 -4.73 -37.47 14.04
C ALA A 13 -3.68 -36.36 14.10
N LEU A 14 -2.40 -36.74 14.01
CA LEU A 14 -1.31 -35.82 13.69
C LEU A 14 -1.61 -35.25 12.31
N THR A 15 -2.25 -34.09 12.27
CA THR A 15 -2.33 -33.31 11.04
C THR A 15 -0.89 -32.92 10.70
N PRO A 16 -0.37 -33.27 9.52
CA PRO A 16 0.96 -32.82 9.13
C PRO A 16 0.92 -31.29 9.11
N ALA A 17 1.75 -30.66 9.94
CA ALA A 17 2.01 -29.23 9.82
C ALA A 17 2.63 -29.03 8.44
N PHE A 18 1.89 -28.39 7.53
CA PHE A 18 2.45 -28.05 6.23
C PHE A 18 3.56 -27.02 6.45
N GLY A 19 4.79 -27.43 6.18
CA GLY A 19 5.95 -26.55 6.28
C GLY A 19 5.83 -25.35 5.33
N GLN A 20 6.28 -24.19 5.80
CA GLN A 20 6.43 -22.99 4.98
C GLN A 20 7.55 -23.23 3.95
N THR A 21 7.27 -23.02 2.67
CA THR A 21 8.31 -23.10 1.63
C THR A 21 9.17 -21.84 1.69
N THR A 22 10.49 -21.99 1.66
CA THR A 22 11.42 -20.86 1.60
C THR A 22 12.31 -21.04 0.38
N VAL A 23 12.49 -19.98 -0.40
CA VAL A 23 13.38 -19.97 -1.57
C VAL A 23 14.25 -18.72 -1.58
N VAL A 24 15.46 -18.83 -2.11
CA VAL A 24 16.39 -17.70 -2.28
C VAL A 24 16.46 -17.27 -3.74
N VAL A 25 16.30 -15.97 -3.99
CA VAL A 25 16.43 -15.35 -5.32
C VAL A 25 17.61 -14.39 -5.30
N ALA A 26 18.55 -14.57 -6.22
CA ALA A 26 19.74 -13.72 -6.33
C ALA A 26 20.08 -13.45 -7.80
N ALA A 27 20.13 -12.17 -8.18
CA ALA A 27 20.42 -11.77 -9.56
C ALA A 27 21.80 -12.22 -10.05
N ASP A 28 22.75 -12.46 -9.13
CA ASP A 28 24.11 -12.93 -9.42
C ASP A 28 24.23 -14.47 -9.61
N GLY A 29 23.12 -15.21 -9.49
CA GLY A 29 23.09 -16.67 -9.62
C GLY A 29 23.45 -17.43 -8.35
N SER A 30 23.66 -16.75 -7.21
CA SER A 30 23.97 -17.39 -5.92
C SER A 30 22.74 -17.91 -5.15
N GLY A 31 21.55 -17.83 -5.76
CA GLY A 31 20.27 -18.31 -5.22
C GLY A 31 19.70 -19.46 -6.07
N GLU A 32 18.54 -19.97 -5.67
CA GLU A 32 17.81 -21.01 -6.41
C GLU A 32 17.20 -20.47 -7.72
N TYR A 33 16.87 -19.18 -7.74
CA TYR A 33 16.40 -18.45 -8.91
C TYR A 33 17.16 -17.15 -9.10
N THR A 34 17.25 -16.69 -10.34
CA THR A 34 17.79 -15.37 -10.70
C THR A 34 16.73 -14.30 -10.94
N SER A 35 15.46 -14.71 -11.07
CA SER A 35 14.29 -13.84 -11.27
C SER A 35 13.27 -14.08 -10.16
N LEU A 36 12.68 -12.98 -9.68
CA LEU A 36 11.60 -13.01 -8.71
C LEU A 36 10.32 -13.62 -9.31
N GLN A 37 9.97 -13.26 -10.55
CA GLN A 37 8.81 -13.84 -11.21
C GLN A 37 8.94 -15.36 -11.36
N ALA A 38 10.14 -15.85 -11.72
CA ALA A 38 10.37 -17.30 -11.85
C ALA A 38 10.15 -18.06 -10.52
N ALA A 39 10.55 -17.49 -9.39
CA ALA A 39 10.31 -18.07 -8.07
C ALA A 39 8.81 -18.09 -7.70
N ILE A 40 8.08 -17.02 -8.04
CA ILE A 40 6.61 -16.94 -7.85
C ILE A 40 5.90 -17.97 -8.75
N ASP A 41 6.32 -18.12 -9.99
CA ASP A 41 5.72 -19.07 -10.95
C ASP A 41 5.98 -20.52 -10.55
N ALA A 42 7.14 -20.82 -9.96
CA ALA A 42 7.48 -22.16 -9.48
C ALA A 42 6.79 -22.53 -8.15
N SER A 43 6.28 -21.55 -7.41
CA SER A 43 5.60 -21.79 -6.14
C SER A 43 4.35 -22.67 -6.30
N ARG A 44 3.86 -23.29 -5.23
CA ARG A 44 2.61 -24.05 -5.25
C ARG A 44 1.40 -23.11 -5.19
N ALA A 45 0.33 -23.40 -5.93
CA ALA A 45 -0.91 -22.62 -5.84
C ALA A 45 -1.59 -22.91 -4.51
N PHE A 46 -2.04 -21.87 -3.80
CA PHE A 46 -2.63 -21.98 -2.47
C PHE A 46 -1.76 -22.80 -1.50
N ALA A 47 -0.46 -22.48 -1.41
CA ALA A 47 0.48 -23.17 -0.56
C ALA A 47 0.01 -23.16 0.91
N PRO A 48 -0.30 -24.32 1.55
CA PRO A 48 -0.92 -24.34 2.87
C PRO A 48 -0.10 -23.69 3.99
N GLY A 49 1.22 -23.60 3.84
CA GLY A 49 2.14 -22.91 4.76
C GLY A 49 2.63 -21.54 4.26
N GLY A 50 2.16 -21.09 3.09
CA GLY A 50 2.71 -19.92 2.39
C GLY A 50 4.09 -20.17 1.78
N VAL A 51 4.65 -19.11 1.17
CA VAL A 51 5.99 -19.12 0.59
C VAL A 51 6.74 -17.87 1.03
N VAL A 52 7.98 -18.04 1.49
CA VAL A 52 8.93 -16.95 1.76
C VAL A 52 9.96 -16.93 0.65
N ILE A 53 10.12 -15.77 0.03
CA ILE A 53 11.11 -15.49 -1.00
C ILE A 53 12.13 -14.53 -0.38
N HIS A 54 13.34 -15.01 -0.12
CA HIS A 54 14.45 -14.14 0.26
C HIS A 54 15.09 -13.56 -1.01
N LEU A 55 15.02 -12.25 -1.16
CA LEU A 55 15.51 -11.55 -2.34
C LEU A 55 16.83 -10.85 -2.00
N LYS A 56 17.94 -11.34 -2.54
CA LYS A 56 19.26 -10.75 -2.29
C LYS A 56 19.36 -9.34 -2.87
N LYS A 57 20.39 -8.60 -2.48
CA LYS A 57 20.75 -7.32 -3.11
C LYS A 57 20.94 -7.51 -4.61
N GLY A 58 20.43 -6.56 -5.39
CA GLY A 58 20.45 -6.61 -6.85
C GLY A 58 19.38 -5.74 -7.47
N ILE A 59 19.53 -5.50 -8.78
CA ILE A 59 18.52 -4.83 -9.60
C ILE A 59 17.83 -5.90 -10.44
N TYR A 60 16.54 -6.09 -10.18
CA TYR A 60 15.66 -7.02 -10.84
C TYR A 60 14.81 -6.24 -11.85
N LYS A 61 15.29 -6.11 -13.10
CA LYS A 61 14.53 -5.47 -14.18
C LYS A 61 13.53 -6.45 -14.78
N GLU A 62 12.40 -6.60 -14.12
CA GLU A 62 11.33 -7.51 -14.50
C GLU A 62 9.97 -6.95 -14.08
N LYS A 63 8.93 -7.36 -14.80
CA LYS A 63 7.54 -7.06 -14.45
C LYS A 63 6.97 -8.21 -13.63
N VAL A 64 6.54 -7.93 -12.42
CA VAL A 64 6.18 -8.95 -11.42
C VAL A 64 4.67 -8.98 -11.21
N THR A 65 4.08 -10.18 -11.20
CA THR A 65 2.68 -10.41 -10.82
C THR A 65 2.62 -11.53 -9.79
N ILE A 66 1.96 -11.26 -8.66
CA ILE A 66 1.56 -12.28 -7.67
C ILE A 66 0.08 -12.54 -7.95
N PRO A 67 -0.26 -13.58 -8.75
CA PRO A 67 -1.64 -13.81 -9.13
C PRO A 67 -2.49 -14.27 -7.95
N SER A 68 -3.81 -14.17 -8.09
CA SER A 68 -4.77 -14.44 -7.00
C SER A 68 -4.69 -15.84 -6.39
N TRP A 69 -4.17 -16.84 -7.12
CA TRP A 69 -3.94 -18.20 -6.62
C TRP A 69 -2.58 -18.40 -5.91
N ARG A 70 -1.78 -17.34 -5.75
CA ARG A 70 -0.52 -17.29 -4.99
C ARG A 70 -0.73 -16.49 -3.71
N THR A 71 -1.46 -17.07 -2.76
CA THR A 71 -1.73 -16.45 -1.45
C THR A 71 -0.60 -16.70 -0.45
N ASN A 72 -0.51 -15.85 0.59
CA ASN A 72 0.48 -15.96 1.67
C ASN A 72 1.94 -16.01 1.16
N ILE A 73 2.24 -15.19 0.16
CA ILE A 73 3.62 -14.94 -0.32
C ILE A 73 4.24 -13.85 0.55
N SER A 74 5.45 -14.08 1.03
CA SER A 74 6.27 -13.09 1.71
C SER A 74 7.54 -12.85 0.90
N ILE A 75 7.83 -11.61 0.50
CA ILE A 75 9.08 -11.22 -0.17
C ILE A 75 9.92 -10.44 0.83
N ILE A 76 11.10 -10.96 1.18
CA ILE A 76 11.98 -10.37 2.19
C ILE A 76 13.30 -10.01 1.51
N GLY A 77 13.51 -8.72 1.27
CA GLY A 77 14.76 -8.20 0.75
C GLY A 77 15.86 -8.13 1.81
N GLU A 78 17.11 -8.12 1.36
CA GLU A 78 18.27 -7.90 2.24
C GLU A 78 18.39 -6.43 2.68
N ASP A 79 17.97 -5.49 1.83
CA ASP A 79 18.21 -4.05 2.02
C ASP A 79 17.29 -3.24 1.11
N ALA A 80 16.46 -2.37 1.68
CA ALA A 80 15.47 -1.62 0.93
C ALA A 80 16.09 -0.73 -0.16
N GLU A 81 17.31 -0.23 0.02
CA GLU A 81 17.99 0.66 -0.94
C GLU A 81 18.71 -0.11 -2.04
N HIS A 82 19.04 -1.39 -1.82
CA HIS A 82 19.87 -2.19 -2.73
C HIS A 82 19.20 -3.45 -3.29
N THR A 83 17.99 -3.79 -2.83
CA THR A 83 17.14 -4.84 -3.40
C THR A 83 16.00 -4.18 -4.17
N ILE A 84 16.19 -4.00 -5.49
CA ILE A 84 15.35 -3.12 -6.33
C ILE A 84 14.64 -3.95 -7.40
N ILE A 85 13.31 -3.86 -7.45
CA ILE A 85 12.46 -4.38 -8.55
C ILE A 85 12.07 -3.18 -9.41
N THR A 86 12.38 -3.22 -10.71
CA THR A 86 12.21 -2.06 -11.59
C THR A 86 11.60 -2.42 -12.94
N TRP A 87 10.69 -1.58 -13.40
CA TRP A 87 10.18 -1.60 -14.77
C TRP A 87 9.93 -0.15 -15.26
N ASP A 88 9.49 0.03 -16.50
CA ASP A 88 9.40 1.34 -17.15
C ASP A 88 8.19 1.49 -18.08
N ASN A 89 7.12 0.72 -17.83
CA ASN A 89 5.89 0.87 -18.59
C ASN A 89 5.12 2.14 -18.21
N TYR A 90 4.45 2.77 -19.19
CA TYR A 90 3.55 3.90 -18.98
C TYR A 90 2.39 3.92 -20.00
N SER A 91 1.28 4.58 -19.65
CA SER A 91 0.01 4.58 -20.40
C SER A 91 0.05 5.13 -21.85
N GLY A 92 1.14 5.76 -22.25
CA GLY A 92 1.34 6.28 -23.61
C GLY A 92 2.03 5.30 -24.56
N GLN A 93 2.44 4.12 -24.08
CA GLN A 93 3.00 3.06 -24.91
C GLN A 93 1.88 2.22 -25.55
N GLU A 94 2.18 1.59 -26.68
CA GLU A 94 1.22 0.73 -27.38
C GLU A 94 0.69 -0.39 -26.46
N GLY A 95 -0.64 -0.47 -26.32
CA GLY A 95 -1.31 -1.46 -25.48
C GLY A 95 -1.16 -1.26 -23.96
N ILE A 96 -0.45 -0.22 -23.52
CA ILE A 96 -0.26 0.10 -22.10
C ILE A 96 -1.24 1.18 -21.67
N HIS A 97 -1.83 1.01 -20.49
CA HIS A 97 -2.70 1.95 -19.79
C HIS A 97 -2.33 1.90 -18.30
N THR A 98 -2.91 2.78 -17.47
CA THR A 98 -2.57 2.88 -16.03
C THR A 98 -2.57 1.52 -15.33
N PHE A 99 -3.60 0.70 -15.52
CA PHE A 99 -3.76 -0.56 -14.78
C PHE A 99 -2.81 -1.69 -15.20
N ASN A 100 -2.16 -1.59 -16.37
CA ASN A 100 -1.14 -2.55 -16.80
C ASN A 100 0.27 -1.92 -16.94
N SER A 101 0.48 -0.68 -16.47
CA SER A 101 1.79 -0.03 -16.46
C SER A 101 2.65 -0.39 -15.23
N TYR A 102 2.10 -1.18 -14.30
CA TYR A 102 2.77 -1.56 -13.06
C TYR A 102 4.14 -2.21 -13.27
N THR A 103 5.04 -1.96 -12.32
CA THR A 103 6.25 -2.79 -12.13
C THR A 103 5.89 -4.07 -11.39
N MET A 104 5.10 -3.95 -10.32
CA MET A 104 4.63 -5.09 -9.53
C MET A 104 3.12 -5.03 -9.30
N LYS A 105 2.42 -6.14 -9.58
CA LYS A 105 1.00 -6.33 -9.27
C LYS A 105 0.82 -7.43 -8.21
N VAL A 106 0.04 -7.14 -7.17
CA VAL A 106 -0.26 -8.07 -6.07
C VAL A 106 -1.76 -8.35 -6.04
N GLU A 107 -2.16 -9.53 -6.48
CA GLU A 107 -3.55 -10.02 -6.46
C GLU A 107 -3.75 -11.12 -5.40
N GLY A 108 -2.69 -11.82 -5.00
CA GLY A 108 -2.73 -12.86 -3.98
C GLY A 108 -2.88 -12.30 -2.56
N ASN A 109 -3.95 -12.69 -1.86
CA ASN A 109 -4.23 -12.28 -0.47
C ASN A 109 -3.13 -12.72 0.52
N ASP A 110 -3.10 -12.06 1.69
CA ASP A 110 -2.13 -12.32 2.77
C ASP A 110 -0.67 -12.06 2.35
N PHE A 111 -0.47 -11.16 1.40
CA PHE A 111 0.84 -10.78 0.88
C PHE A 111 1.63 -9.98 1.91
N TYR A 112 2.94 -10.23 1.99
CA TYR A 112 3.88 -9.46 2.79
C TYR A 112 5.11 -9.09 1.96
N ALA A 113 5.57 -7.85 2.06
CA ALA A 113 6.87 -7.43 1.54
C ALA A 113 7.64 -6.65 2.59
N GLU A 114 8.95 -6.87 2.64
CA GLU A 114 9.85 -6.16 3.53
C GLU A 114 11.21 -5.88 2.88
N ASN A 115 11.80 -4.72 3.19
CA ASN A 115 13.17 -4.35 2.81
C ASN A 115 13.44 -4.41 1.29
N ILE A 116 12.49 -3.95 0.47
CA ILE A 116 12.63 -3.87 -0.99
C ILE A 116 12.27 -2.49 -1.53
N THR A 117 12.84 -2.13 -2.67
CA THR A 117 12.36 -1.03 -3.53
C THR A 117 11.54 -1.61 -4.67
N ILE A 118 10.38 -1.01 -4.93
CA ILE A 118 9.56 -1.24 -6.13
C ILE A 118 9.49 0.10 -6.85
N GLN A 119 10.00 0.17 -8.08
CA GLN A 119 10.07 1.43 -8.80
C GLN A 119 9.63 1.34 -10.27
N ASN A 120 8.99 2.40 -10.74
CA ASN A 120 8.73 2.61 -12.16
C ASN A 120 9.57 3.79 -12.67
N THR A 121 10.44 3.52 -13.65
CA THR A 121 11.41 4.48 -14.20
C THR A 121 11.02 5.06 -15.55
N ALA A 122 9.74 5.00 -15.93
CA ALA A 122 9.25 5.50 -17.22
C ALA A 122 9.52 7.01 -17.46
N GLY A 123 9.73 7.78 -16.39
CA GLY A 123 10.01 9.22 -16.44
C GLY A 123 8.85 10.08 -15.95
N ARG A 124 9.07 11.40 -15.91
CA ARG A 124 8.14 12.37 -15.30
C ARG A 124 7.11 12.93 -16.28
N ASP A 125 7.44 12.95 -17.58
CA ASP A 125 6.68 13.64 -18.62
C ASP A 125 5.93 12.68 -19.56
N VAL A 126 5.76 11.42 -19.13
CA VAL A 126 5.17 10.34 -19.94
C VAL A 126 3.73 9.98 -19.54
N GLY A 127 3.19 10.63 -18.51
CA GLY A 127 1.89 10.30 -17.94
C GLY A 127 1.97 9.20 -16.87
N GLN A 128 0.97 8.34 -16.79
CA GLN A 128 0.80 7.36 -15.70
C GLN A 128 1.77 6.18 -15.81
N GLY A 129 2.54 5.94 -14.75
CA GLY A 129 3.49 4.82 -14.64
C GLY A 129 3.49 4.25 -13.22
N VAL A 130 2.77 3.13 -13.04
CA VAL A 130 2.56 2.54 -11.72
C VAL A 130 3.82 1.78 -11.28
N ALA A 131 4.30 2.02 -10.05
CA ALA A 131 5.31 1.16 -9.43
C ALA A 131 4.62 -0.08 -8.83
N LEU A 132 3.65 0.15 -7.95
CA LEU A 132 2.97 -0.91 -7.22
C LEU A 132 1.45 -0.84 -7.43
N HIS A 133 0.87 -1.96 -7.87
CA HIS A 133 -0.56 -2.18 -8.03
C HIS A 133 -1.01 -3.26 -7.05
N VAL A 134 -1.82 -2.92 -6.05
CA VAL A 134 -2.29 -3.89 -5.04
C VAL A 134 -3.79 -4.07 -5.13
N GLU A 135 -4.23 -5.29 -5.41
CA GLU A 135 -5.64 -5.73 -5.38
C GLU A 135 -5.91 -6.70 -4.21
N ALA A 136 -4.86 -7.28 -3.64
CA ALA A 136 -4.93 -8.23 -2.53
C ALA A 136 -5.51 -7.62 -1.24
N ASP A 137 -6.34 -8.41 -0.55
CA ASP A 137 -6.74 -8.16 0.83
C ASP A 137 -5.67 -8.67 1.80
N ARG A 138 -5.49 -7.93 2.91
CA ARG A 138 -4.48 -8.20 3.94
C ARG A 138 -3.05 -8.15 3.38
N ALA A 139 -2.80 -7.18 2.50
CA ALA A 139 -1.48 -6.92 1.95
C ALA A 139 -0.70 -5.97 2.86
N GLU A 140 0.54 -6.35 3.19
CA GLU A 140 1.39 -5.60 4.09
C GLU A 140 2.75 -5.31 3.46
N PHE A 141 3.23 -4.08 3.66
CA PHE A 141 4.52 -3.59 3.20
C PHE A 141 5.23 -2.93 4.37
N TYR A 142 6.42 -3.43 4.73
CA TYR A 142 7.19 -2.96 5.87
C TYR A 142 8.60 -2.53 5.44
N ASN A 143 8.98 -1.28 5.75
CA ASN A 143 10.29 -0.75 5.35
C ASN A 143 10.56 -0.87 3.83
N CYS A 144 9.51 -0.65 3.02
CA CYS A 144 9.60 -0.69 1.56
C CYS A 144 9.73 0.71 0.98
N ARG A 145 10.34 0.81 -0.21
CA ARG A 145 10.38 2.05 -0.99
C ARG A 145 9.53 1.88 -2.24
N ILE A 146 8.60 2.80 -2.49
CA ILE A 146 7.67 2.77 -3.62
C ILE A 146 7.85 4.04 -4.42
N ILE A 147 8.45 3.93 -5.60
CA ILE A 147 9.09 5.06 -6.28
C ILE A 147 8.59 5.17 -7.72
N ALA A 148 7.90 6.26 -8.07
CA ALA A 148 7.67 6.60 -9.48
C ALA A 148 7.40 8.11 -9.64
N ASN A 149 6.58 8.48 -10.63
CA ASN A 149 6.08 9.84 -10.83
C ASN A 149 4.56 9.85 -10.68
N GLN A 150 3.82 10.00 -11.78
CA GLN A 150 2.37 10.02 -11.75
C GLN A 150 1.84 8.59 -11.56
N ASP A 151 0.84 8.43 -10.68
CA ASP A 151 0.17 7.17 -10.36
C ASP A 151 1.11 6.11 -9.74
N THR A 152 2.01 6.50 -8.82
CA THR A 152 3.05 5.61 -8.24
C THR A 152 2.48 4.36 -7.56
N LEU A 153 1.51 4.52 -6.67
CA LEU A 153 0.88 3.45 -5.90
C LEU A 153 -0.62 3.41 -6.20
N TYR A 154 -1.04 2.33 -6.85
CA TYR A 154 -2.44 2.01 -6.99
C TYR A 154 -2.90 1.05 -5.88
N ALA A 155 -3.56 1.62 -4.87
CA ALA A 155 -4.22 0.90 -3.79
C ALA A 155 -5.64 0.48 -4.28
N GLY A 156 -5.66 -0.61 -5.04
CA GLY A 156 -6.77 -1.09 -5.84
C GLY A 156 -7.81 -1.94 -5.11
N VAL A 157 -8.95 -2.13 -5.79
CA VAL A 157 -10.11 -2.96 -5.42
C VAL A 157 -10.86 -2.51 -4.16
N ASP A 158 -12.17 -2.37 -4.29
CA ASP A 158 -13.08 -2.07 -3.18
C ASP A 158 -13.02 -3.19 -2.13
N ASN A 159 -13.05 -2.83 -0.85
CA ASN A 159 -12.90 -3.74 0.30
C ASN A 159 -11.56 -4.45 0.46
N SER A 160 -10.54 -4.15 -0.35
CA SER A 160 -9.18 -4.61 -0.05
C SER A 160 -8.60 -3.81 1.14
N ARG A 161 -7.92 -4.51 2.06
CA ARG A 161 -7.23 -3.88 3.20
C ARG A 161 -5.73 -3.97 3.01
N GLN A 162 -5.07 -2.83 3.16
CA GLN A 162 -3.65 -2.69 2.89
C GLN A 162 -2.97 -1.92 4.04
N TYR A 163 -1.77 -2.33 4.41
CA TYR A 163 -0.99 -1.70 5.46
C TYR A 163 0.44 -1.42 5.00
N TYR A 164 0.84 -0.16 5.06
CA TYR A 164 2.17 0.32 4.70
C TYR A 164 2.79 0.92 5.96
N ARG A 165 3.88 0.34 6.46
CA ARG A 165 4.53 0.80 7.69
C ARG A 165 6.01 1.06 7.46
N ASN A 166 6.49 2.20 7.95
CA ASN A 166 7.89 2.62 7.78
C ASN A 166 8.32 2.70 6.30
N CYS A 167 7.36 2.94 5.39
CA CYS A 167 7.66 2.99 3.97
C CYS A 167 8.08 4.39 3.52
N PHE A 168 8.87 4.45 2.46
CA PHE A 168 9.13 5.67 1.71
C PHE A 168 8.34 5.62 0.41
N ILE A 169 7.49 6.62 0.15
CA ILE A 169 6.66 6.68 -1.06
C ILE A 169 6.90 8.03 -1.72
N GLU A 170 7.30 8.02 -3.00
CA GLU A 170 7.52 9.26 -3.74
C GLU A 170 6.81 9.28 -5.09
N GLY A 171 6.36 10.46 -5.50
CA GLY A 171 5.69 10.64 -6.78
C GLY A 171 5.37 12.10 -7.10
N THR A 172 4.58 12.31 -8.14
CA THR A 172 4.20 13.66 -8.61
C THR A 172 2.69 13.88 -8.49
N THR A 173 1.91 13.37 -9.43
CA THR A 173 0.47 13.57 -9.53
C THR A 173 -0.27 12.30 -9.12
N ASP A 174 -1.25 12.44 -8.23
CA ASP A 174 -2.17 11.36 -7.83
C ASP A 174 -1.42 10.10 -7.39
N PHE A 175 -0.24 10.27 -6.80
CA PHE A 175 0.72 9.18 -6.72
C PHE A 175 0.36 8.13 -5.66
N ILE A 176 -0.65 8.39 -4.83
CA ILE A 176 -1.36 7.39 -4.03
C ILE A 176 -2.84 7.45 -4.40
N PHE A 177 -3.34 6.46 -5.14
CA PHE A 177 -4.69 6.50 -5.70
C PHE A 177 -5.40 5.15 -5.64
N GLY A 178 -6.72 5.17 -5.76
CA GLY A 178 -7.57 3.97 -5.77
C GLY A 178 -8.59 3.88 -4.62
N PRO A 179 -9.37 2.79 -4.58
CA PRO A 179 -10.50 2.63 -3.66
C PRO A 179 -10.16 1.95 -2.33
N ALA A 180 -8.98 1.33 -2.17
CA ALA A 180 -8.72 0.44 -1.02
C ALA A 180 -8.88 1.12 0.35
N THR A 181 -9.12 0.30 1.38
CA THR A 181 -8.90 0.69 2.77
C THR A 181 -7.40 0.55 3.06
N ALA A 182 -6.65 1.63 2.89
CA ALA A 182 -5.19 1.62 3.04
C ALA A 182 -4.74 2.49 4.22
N VAL A 183 -3.95 1.89 5.11
CA VAL A 183 -3.31 2.59 6.24
C VAL A 183 -1.83 2.77 5.95
N PHE A 184 -1.36 4.01 6.03
CA PHE A 184 0.04 4.39 5.97
C PHE A 184 0.46 4.82 7.37
N ASP A 185 1.42 4.14 7.98
CA ASP A 185 1.82 4.37 9.37
C ASP A 185 3.33 4.59 9.48
N ASN A 186 3.72 5.73 10.03
CA ASN A 186 5.11 6.15 10.14
C ASN A 186 5.86 6.14 8.79
N CYS A 187 5.15 6.51 7.71
CA CYS A 187 5.72 6.59 6.36
C CYS A 187 6.26 8.00 6.06
N VAL A 188 7.28 8.07 5.20
CA VAL A 188 7.73 9.31 4.57
C VAL A 188 7.12 9.39 3.18
N ILE A 189 6.40 10.47 2.91
CA ILE A 189 5.68 10.71 1.65
C ILE A 189 6.31 11.92 0.96
N LEU A 190 7.01 11.72 -0.15
CA LEU A 190 7.72 12.78 -0.88
C LEU A 190 6.97 13.17 -2.17
N CYS A 191 6.43 14.39 -2.19
CA CYS A 191 5.84 14.97 -3.39
C CYS A 191 6.89 15.75 -4.19
N LYS A 192 7.03 15.40 -5.47
CA LYS A 192 8.07 15.96 -6.35
C LYS A 192 7.57 17.07 -7.30
N LYS A 193 6.29 17.45 -7.27
CA LYS A 193 5.69 18.41 -8.23
C LYS A 193 4.49 19.13 -7.61
N ASP A 194 4.22 20.35 -8.06
CA ASP A 194 2.96 21.07 -7.78
C ASP A 194 1.77 20.25 -8.28
N SER A 195 1.20 19.45 -7.39
CA SER A 195 0.16 18.48 -7.72
C SER A 195 -0.50 17.96 -6.43
N TYR A 196 -0.99 16.72 -6.46
CA TYR A 196 -1.82 16.11 -5.44
C TYR A 196 -1.16 14.84 -4.91
N ILE A 197 -1.08 14.71 -3.59
CA ILE A 197 -0.55 13.50 -2.95
C ILE A 197 -1.51 12.33 -3.16
N THR A 198 -2.80 12.53 -2.85
CA THR A 198 -3.79 11.45 -2.98
C THR A 198 -4.86 11.71 -4.03
N ALA A 199 -5.33 10.61 -4.64
CA ALA A 199 -6.52 10.58 -5.48
C ALA A 199 -7.41 9.37 -5.13
N ALA A 200 -8.05 9.44 -3.96
CA ALA A 200 -8.90 8.35 -3.49
C ALA A 200 -10.18 8.20 -4.33
N SER A 201 -10.64 6.95 -4.46
CA SER A 201 -11.90 6.57 -5.11
C SER A 201 -12.73 5.63 -4.24
N THR A 202 -12.65 5.80 -2.92
CA THR A 202 -13.37 5.03 -1.90
C THR A 202 -14.87 4.97 -2.20
N SER A 203 -15.47 3.79 -2.06
CA SER A 203 -16.91 3.60 -2.28
C SER A 203 -17.74 4.16 -1.10
N PRO A 204 -19.03 4.48 -1.31
CA PRO A 204 -19.90 4.95 -0.23
C PRO A 204 -20.11 3.91 0.89
N HIS A 205 -19.85 2.63 0.61
CA HIS A 205 -20.04 1.53 1.56
C HIS A 205 -18.82 1.29 2.47
N GLN A 206 -17.64 1.74 2.07
CA GLN A 206 -16.43 1.62 2.89
C GLN A 206 -16.44 2.65 4.01
N GLN A 207 -16.23 2.22 5.25
CA GLN A 207 -16.13 3.14 6.38
C GLN A 207 -14.88 4.02 6.31
N PHE A 208 -13.75 3.44 5.91
CA PHE A 208 -12.45 4.11 5.78
C PHE A 208 -11.95 4.02 4.34
N GLY A 209 -11.16 5.02 3.91
CA GLY A 209 -10.39 4.99 2.67
C GLY A 209 -8.91 5.00 2.98
N PHE A 210 -8.22 6.06 2.58
CA PHE A 210 -6.81 6.27 2.94
C PHE A 210 -6.68 6.90 4.32
N VAL A 211 -5.84 6.33 5.17
CA VAL A 211 -5.55 6.86 6.52
C VAL A 211 -4.04 6.92 6.71
N PHE A 212 -3.53 8.12 6.95
CA PHE A 212 -2.12 8.39 7.24
C PHE A 212 -1.96 8.66 8.73
N LEU A 213 -1.18 7.83 9.40
CA LEU A 213 -0.90 7.90 10.83
C LEU A 213 0.59 8.16 11.03
N HIS A 214 0.95 9.20 11.79
CA HIS A 214 2.35 9.46 12.16
C HIS A 214 3.30 9.67 10.97
N CYS A 215 2.78 10.04 9.80
CA CYS A 215 3.58 10.20 8.59
C CYS A 215 4.32 11.53 8.57
N GLU A 216 5.32 11.64 7.69
CA GLU A 216 5.94 12.91 7.31
C GLU A 216 5.69 13.18 5.83
N LEU A 217 5.00 14.29 5.53
CA LEU A 217 4.85 14.78 4.15
C LEU A 217 5.99 15.74 3.85
N LYS A 218 6.80 15.40 2.86
CA LYS A 218 7.89 16.22 2.34
C LYS A 218 7.54 16.72 0.95
N VAL A 219 8.05 17.89 0.60
CA VAL A 219 7.92 18.46 -0.74
C VAL A 219 9.33 18.74 -1.26
N SER A 220 9.63 18.30 -2.48
CA SER A 220 10.93 18.55 -3.11
C SER A 220 11.12 20.04 -3.40
N ASP A 221 12.36 20.46 -3.63
CA ASP A 221 12.69 21.84 -4.05
C ASP A 221 12.04 22.24 -5.39
N GLU A 222 11.66 21.27 -6.22
CA GLU A 222 11.00 21.50 -7.51
C GLU A 222 9.49 21.82 -7.43
N ALA A 223 8.93 21.82 -6.22
CA ALA A 223 7.51 22.07 -5.97
C ALA A 223 7.36 23.12 -4.87
N GLU A 224 6.29 23.91 -4.96
CA GLU A 224 5.96 25.03 -4.07
C GLU A 224 4.49 25.00 -3.62
N LYS A 225 3.61 24.32 -4.36
CA LYS A 225 2.15 24.36 -4.16
C LYS A 225 1.55 22.96 -4.27
N VAL A 226 1.63 22.20 -3.18
CA VAL A 226 1.14 20.82 -3.11
C VAL A 226 -0.19 20.71 -2.36
N TYR A 227 -1.12 19.94 -2.90
CA TYR A 227 -2.37 19.58 -2.22
C TYR A 227 -2.24 18.20 -1.55
N LEU A 228 -2.89 18.05 -0.40
CA LEU A 228 -3.05 16.78 0.31
C LEU A 228 -3.77 15.73 -0.56
N GLY A 229 -4.74 16.16 -1.36
CA GLY A 229 -5.42 15.27 -2.30
C GLY A 229 -6.56 15.90 -3.06
N ARG A 230 -7.15 15.09 -3.94
CA ARG A 230 -8.35 15.41 -4.72
C ARG A 230 -9.23 14.19 -4.96
N PRO A 231 -10.55 14.32 -5.09
CA PRO A 231 -11.43 13.16 -5.20
C PRO A 231 -11.39 12.63 -6.62
N TRP A 232 -10.92 11.39 -6.82
CA TRP A 232 -11.03 10.72 -8.12
C TRP A 232 -12.46 10.24 -8.38
N ARG A 233 -13.17 9.86 -7.31
CA ARG A 233 -14.61 9.57 -7.30
C ARG A 233 -15.31 10.31 -6.17
N ASP A 234 -16.63 10.37 -6.26
CA ASP A 234 -17.48 10.81 -5.16
C ASP A 234 -17.26 9.89 -3.96
N TYR A 235 -17.54 10.38 -2.75
CA TYR A 235 -17.30 9.64 -1.50
C TYR A 235 -15.83 9.31 -1.18
N ALA A 236 -14.86 9.86 -1.94
CA ALA A 236 -13.44 9.70 -1.65
C ALA A 236 -13.13 10.04 -0.19
N LYS A 237 -12.38 9.17 0.50
CA LYS A 237 -12.01 9.35 1.91
C LYS A 237 -10.50 9.38 2.06
N THR A 238 -10.00 10.42 2.71
CA THR A 238 -8.58 10.55 3.05
C THR A 238 -8.44 11.28 4.37
N VAL A 239 -7.68 10.69 5.30
CA VAL A 239 -7.50 11.25 6.65
C VAL A 239 -6.03 11.29 7.03
N PHE A 240 -5.55 12.44 7.51
CA PHE A 240 -4.20 12.61 8.05
C PHE A 240 -4.25 12.83 9.57
N ILE A 241 -3.53 12.01 10.34
CA ILE A 241 -3.55 12.02 11.81
C ILE A 241 -2.12 12.00 12.34
N ASN A 242 -1.78 12.96 13.19
CA ASN A 242 -0.44 13.11 13.76
C ASN A 242 0.66 13.21 12.68
N THR A 243 0.33 13.82 11.54
CA THR A 243 1.23 13.89 10.39
C THR A 243 2.04 15.20 10.43
N LYS A 244 3.35 15.12 10.21
CA LYS A 244 4.19 16.31 10.02
C LYS A 244 4.09 16.77 8.56
N MET A 245 3.77 18.03 8.32
CA MET A 245 3.50 18.57 6.99
C MET A 245 4.48 19.69 6.62
N ASP A 246 5.12 19.54 5.47
CA ASP A 246 5.98 20.55 4.86
C ASP A 246 5.27 21.90 4.66
N ALA A 247 6.00 23.00 4.76
CA ALA A 247 5.49 24.35 4.56
C ALA A 247 4.86 24.61 3.17
N LYS A 248 5.22 23.81 2.17
CA LYS A 248 4.73 23.90 0.78
C LYS A 248 3.39 23.20 0.55
N ILE A 249 2.81 22.58 1.59
CA ILE A 249 1.40 22.17 1.56
C ILE A 249 0.53 23.43 1.55
N ARG A 250 -0.38 23.49 0.59
CA ARG A 250 -1.25 24.65 0.39
C ARG A 250 -2.16 24.91 1.59
N PRO A 251 -2.44 26.18 1.94
CA PRO A 251 -3.37 26.52 3.02
C PRO A 251 -4.76 25.91 2.83
N GLU A 252 -5.26 25.86 1.58
CA GLU A 252 -6.54 25.24 1.26
C GLU A 252 -6.56 23.73 1.55
N GLY A 253 -5.39 23.09 1.54
CA GLY A 253 -5.16 21.67 1.82
C GLY A 253 -5.63 20.73 0.69
N TRP A 254 -6.87 20.89 0.23
CA TRP A 254 -7.55 19.96 -0.65
C TRP A 254 -8.09 20.63 -1.90
N HIS A 255 -8.23 19.87 -2.99
CA HIS A 255 -8.82 20.35 -4.23
C HIS A 255 -10.01 19.49 -4.62
N ASN A 256 -11.12 20.10 -5.03
CA ASN A 256 -12.39 19.41 -5.31
C ASN A 256 -12.45 18.74 -6.70
N TRP A 257 -11.32 18.55 -7.40
CA TRP A 257 -11.26 18.06 -8.78
C TRP A 257 -12.04 18.94 -9.80
N LYS A 258 -12.27 20.22 -9.53
CA LYS A 258 -13.20 21.07 -10.31
C LYS A 258 -14.64 20.50 -10.34
N ARG A 259 -15.02 19.82 -9.25
CA ARG A 259 -16.32 19.17 -9.04
C ARG A 259 -16.92 19.61 -7.71
N PRO A 260 -17.59 20.78 -7.66
CA PRO A 260 -18.21 21.29 -6.43
C PRO A 260 -19.24 20.32 -5.82
N GLU A 261 -19.86 19.46 -6.63
CA GLU A 261 -20.78 18.42 -6.19
C GLU A 261 -20.10 17.34 -5.34
N ALA A 262 -18.81 17.06 -5.57
CA ALA A 262 -18.05 16.08 -4.79
C ALA A 262 -17.86 16.54 -3.34
N GLU A 263 -17.81 17.86 -3.09
CA GLU A 263 -17.67 18.45 -1.75
C GLU A 263 -18.75 17.98 -0.77
N LYS A 264 -19.92 17.56 -1.29
CA LYS A 264 -21.05 17.08 -0.49
C LYS A 264 -20.90 15.65 0.00
N THR A 265 -20.03 14.85 -0.63
CA THR A 265 -19.96 13.40 -0.39
C THR A 265 -18.59 12.96 0.10
N VAL A 266 -17.52 13.68 -0.26
CA VAL A 266 -16.15 13.35 0.16
C VAL A 266 -15.98 13.48 1.67
N PHE A 267 -15.03 12.71 2.20
CA PHE A 267 -14.61 12.82 3.59
C PHE A 267 -13.10 13.05 3.67
N TYR A 268 -12.71 14.32 3.69
CA TYR A 268 -11.32 14.73 3.89
C TYR A 268 -11.16 15.34 5.25
N ALA A 269 -10.25 14.76 6.03
CA ALA A 269 -10.09 15.14 7.42
C ALA A 269 -8.66 15.14 7.93
N GLU A 270 -8.41 15.97 8.93
CA GLU A 270 -7.11 16.10 9.59
C GLU A 270 -7.29 16.04 11.12
N TYR A 271 -6.27 15.55 11.83
CA TYR A 271 -6.21 15.59 13.29
C TYR A 271 -4.78 15.72 13.80
N ASN A 272 -4.52 16.75 14.61
CA ASN A 272 -3.28 16.89 15.38
C ASN A 272 -1.99 16.78 14.54
N SER A 273 -2.05 17.21 13.28
CA SER A 273 -0.89 17.34 12.41
C SER A 273 -0.02 18.52 12.85
N THR A 274 1.27 18.49 12.51
CA THR A 274 2.25 19.52 12.90
C THR A 274 3.07 20.02 11.71
N GLY A 275 3.84 21.09 11.89
CA GLY A 275 4.58 21.75 10.82
C GLY A 275 3.76 22.87 10.15
N LYS A 276 4.42 23.73 9.39
CA LYS A 276 3.79 24.92 8.79
C LYS A 276 2.67 24.57 7.81
N GLY A 277 2.80 23.45 7.08
CA GLY A 277 1.74 22.98 6.18
C GLY A 277 0.49 22.45 6.87
N ALA A 278 0.55 22.22 8.19
CA ALA A 278 -0.57 21.68 8.97
C ALA A 278 -1.51 22.77 9.51
N GLU A 279 -1.26 24.05 9.22
CA GLU A 279 -2.14 25.14 9.63
C GLU A 279 -3.52 25.00 8.99
N THR A 280 -4.58 25.01 9.82
CA THR A 280 -5.93 24.64 9.38
C THR A 280 -6.85 25.83 9.11
N ALA A 281 -6.41 27.06 9.39
CA ALA A 281 -7.26 28.26 9.39
C ALA A 281 -7.87 28.57 8.00
N GLU A 282 -7.16 28.22 6.94
CA GLU A 282 -7.54 28.50 5.54
C GLU A 282 -7.98 27.23 4.79
N ARG A 283 -8.16 26.11 5.49
CA ARG A 283 -8.62 24.88 4.86
C ARG A 283 -9.97 25.10 4.20
N VAL A 284 -10.18 24.43 3.07
CA VAL A 284 -11.49 24.43 2.40
C VAL A 284 -12.61 24.06 3.38
N SER A 285 -13.74 24.76 3.30
CA SER A 285 -14.84 24.65 4.26
C SER A 285 -15.53 23.29 4.29
N TRP A 286 -15.36 22.49 3.24
CA TRP A 286 -15.89 21.13 3.11
C TRP A 286 -14.91 20.05 3.63
N SER A 287 -13.72 20.43 4.09
CA SER A 287 -12.83 19.54 4.85
C SER A 287 -13.18 19.57 6.34
N LYS A 288 -12.72 18.58 7.10
CA LYS A 288 -13.04 18.42 8.52
C LYS A 288 -11.80 18.35 9.39
N GLN A 289 -11.77 19.15 10.46
CA GLN A 289 -10.88 18.88 11.58
C GLN A 289 -11.58 17.91 12.53
N LEU A 290 -11.01 16.73 12.74
CA LEU A 290 -11.59 15.74 13.64
C LEU A 290 -11.51 16.24 15.08
N SER A 291 -12.51 15.90 15.88
CA SER A 291 -12.41 15.98 17.32
C SER A 291 -11.54 14.85 17.88
N LYS A 292 -11.04 15.03 19.11
CA LYS A 292 -10.33 13.96 19.83
C LYS A 292 -11.18 12.69 19.99
N ALA A 293 -12.51 12.82 20.08
CA ALA A 293 -13.42 11.69 20.19
C ALA A 293 -13.51 10.92 18.85
N GLU A 294 -13.60 11.63 17.73
CA GLU A 294 -13.63 11.02 16.40
C GLU A 294 -12.29 10.37 16.04
N ALA A 295 -11.17 11.02 16.37
CA ALA A 295 -9.84 10.49 16.13
C ALA A 295 -9.60 9.14 16.83
N LYS A 296 -10.25 8.85 17.97
CA LYS A 296 -10.17 7.54 18.65
C LYS A 296 -10.71 6.39 17.82
N ALA A 297 -11.56 6.64 16.81
CA ALA A 297 -12.04 5.60 15.92
C ALA A 297 -10.94 5.12 14.94
N TYR A 298 -9.97 5.97 14.63
CA TYR A 298 -8.90 5.71 13.66
C TYR A 298 -7.71 4.97 14.29
N THR A 299 -7.96 3.77 14.80
CA THR A 299 -6.89 2.84 15.20
C THR A 299 -6.67 1.81 14.11
N ILE A 300 -5.45 1.30 13.98
CA ILE A 300 -5.12 0.27 12.99
C ILE A 300 -6.06 -0.94 13.14
N LYS A 301 -6.30 -1.38 14.38
CA LYS A 301 -7.25 -2.46 14.69
C LYS A 301 -8.65 -2.15 14.15
N ASN A 302 -9.20 -0.97 14.42
CA ASN A 302 -10.55 -0.63 13.96
C ASN A 302 -10.63 -0.54 12.44
N ILE A 303 -9.63 0.06 11.80
CA ILE A 303 -9.63 0.27 10.35
C ILE A 303 -9.50 -1.07 9.61
N LEU A 304 -8.59 -1.94 10.07
CA LEU A 304 -8.25 -3.18 9.37
C LEU A 304 -9.10 -4.40 9.80
N SER A 305 -9.92 -4.30 10.85
CA SER A 305 -10.76 -5.43 11.30
C SER A 305 -12.18 -5.46 10.72
N LEU A 306 -12.56 -4.51 9.86
CA LEU A 306 -13.95 -4.35 9.38
C LEU A 306 -14.48 -5.53 8.55
N ALA A 307 -13.61 -6.33 7.94
CA ALA A 307 -13.95 -7.53 7.18
C ALA A 307 -13.31 -8.79 7.80
N GLY A 308 -13.46 -8.93 9.12
CA GLY A 308 -12.84 -9.98 9.93
C GLY A 308 -11.54 -9.53 10.58
N SER A 309 -11.11 -10.22 11.65
CA SER A 309 -9.92 -9.85 12.41
C SER A 309 -8.64 -10.05 11.60
N TRP A 310 -8.10 -8.97 11.04
CA TRP A 310 -6.73 -8.93 10.52
C TRP A 310 -5.88 -8.01 11.40
N MET A 311 -4.74 -8.53 11.83
CA MET A 311 -3.69 -7.75 12.47
C MET A 311 -2.42 -7.95 11.65
N PRO A 312 -1.88 -6.88 11.04
CA PRO A 312 -0.61 -6.94 10.32
C PRO A 312 0.53 -7.55 11.14
N LYS A 313 1.43 -8.27 10.47
CA LYS A 313 2.57 -9.00 11.06
C LYS A 313 3.53 -8.05 11.76
N SER A 314 3.81 -6.89 11.17
CA SER A 314 4.77 -5.91 11.70
C SER A 314 4.34 -5.27 13.03
N ILE A 315 3.05 -5.27 13.36
CA ILE A 315 2.53 -4.70 14.64
C ILE A 315 2.90 -5.57 15.85
N LYS A 316 3.29 -6.83 15.62
CA LYS A 316 3.64 -7.77 16.71
C LYS A 316 5.10 -7.71 17.18
N ASN A 317 5.88 -6.77 16.64
CA ASN A 317 7.27 -6.49 17.04
C ASN A 317 7.39 -5.13 17.71
#